data_AF-D2R8G8-F1
#
_entry.id   AF-D2R8G8-F1
#
_cell.length_a   1.000
_cell.length_b   1.000
_cell.length_c   1.000
_cell.angle_alpha   90.00
_cell.angle_beta   90.00
_cell.angle_gamma   90.00
#
_symmetry.space_group_name_H-M   'P 1'
#
loop_
_entity.id
_entity.type
_entity.pdbx_description
1 polymer ?
#
loop_
_entity_poly.entity_id
_entity_poly.type
_entity_poly.pdbx_seq_one_letter_code
_entity_poly.pdbx_strand_id
1 'polypeptide(L)'
;MSTMTTCICSFCEKVINFPQEMLRKRGKCPRCQQVVLLVDNREQSLDSELRTLWYYRWNQLLLGMRMVGPIEDIDFLRLVQSGQITSSVEVMSPELTKGQWAPLSAIKLSVIEQNVQQRLAEQSRIQRNFIKRQQADAENRGKLQRAIRSALESGGLSTNHRKSIEEFGLAAGIPAHEIANYIAQQSNSLVREVFEDALSDGLLDQAEEQKIGQLAVALGVTLSFNADDRRRIVLCKLAHQIDHGSFQPATEILVPFKLAAKETALASTQVTWHEIVSLKKPQGIPLGGGFFLKHGGAGNAYLTTKQVSMVGALQSQKLGLSSVQRATRYVDGVFLNRSTGKSIFLEFDSLTEAGGSFALLLEYACSGDPVLGFDPTHQFVPQVVDAESIDVPEPSFSLDSPSSEPKYTFRVVGDHVGTRSHFIQQLQVGDPVLLIREPDNPFDACAVAVYDAQRRQLGYLKREVAEWFTHILSRQQVTSMVHAFTAAGSLVVGVYY
;
A
#
# COMPACT_ATOMS: atom_id res chain seq x y z
N MET A 1 -25.95 -59.82 4.16
CA MET A 1 -25.69 -58.53 4.84
C MET A 1 -26.49 -57.47 4.11
N SER A 2 -27.48 -56.85 4.74
CA SER A 2 -28.26 -55.79 4.09
C SER A 2 -27.38 -54.56 3.88
N THR A 3 -27.41 -54.01 2.67
CA THR A 3 -26.76 -52.76 2.30
C THR A 3 -27.37 -51.61 3.11
N MET A 4 -26.52 -50.92 3.87
CA MET A 4 -26.91 -49.73 4.64
C MET A 4 -26.71 -48.50 3.76
N THR A 5 -27.73 -47.64 3.68
CA THR A 5 -27.63 -46.32 3.06
C THR A 5 -27.47 -45.28 4.16
N THR A 6 -26.88 -44.13 3.82
CA THR A 6 -26.69 -43.02 4.77
C THR A 6 -27.41 -41.77 4.31
N CYS A 7 -28.01 -41.04 5.25
CA CYS A 7 -28.64 -39.74 5.03
C CYS A 7 -28.09 -38.77 6.08
N ILE A 8 -27.95 -37.49 5.75
CA ILE A 8 -27.66 -36.44 6.72
C ILE A 8 -29.00 -35.80 7.11
N CYS A 9 -29.35 -35.86 8.40
CA CYS A 9 -30.56 -35.21 8.90
C CYS A 9 -30.55 -33.71 8.56
N SER A 10 -31.54 -33.23 7.81
CA SER A 10 -31.68 -31.82 7.44
C SER A 10 -31.77 -30.88 8.63
N PHE A 11 -32.27 -31.35 9.78
CA PHE A 11 -32.44 -30.55 10.99
C PHE A 11 -31.19 -30.46 11.87
N CYS A 12 -30.53 -31.59 12.16
CA CYS A 12 -29.43 -31.65 13.13
C CYS A 12 -28.06 -32.01 12.54
N GLU A 13 -27.97 -32.17 11.22
CA GLU A 13 -26.74 -32.43 10.46
C GLU A 13 -26.00 -33.72 10.84
N LYS A 14 -26.67 -34.67 11.53
CA LYS A 14 -26.07 -35.95 11.90
C LYS A 14 -26.42 -37.04 10.90
N VAL A 15 -25.44 -37.93 10.69
CA VAL A 15 -25.57 -39.09 9.82
C VAL A 15 -26.57 -40.07 10.41
N ILE A 16 -27.50 -40.52 9.58
CA ILE A 16 -28.49 -41.55 9.85
C ILE A 16 -28.17 -42.71 8.93
N ASN A 17 -27.90 -43.87 9.50
CA ASN A 17 -27.74 -45.12 8.76
C ASN A 17 -29.08 -45.85 8.75
N PHE A 18 -29.54 -46.29 7.58
CA PHE A 18 -30.81 -47.00 7.45
C PHE A 18 -30.72 -48.12 6.40
N PRO A 19 -31.53 -49.19 6.53
CA PRO A 19 -31.58 -50.25 5.52
C PRO A 19 -32.07 -49.70 4.16
N GLN A 20 -31.55 -50.23 3.06
CA GLN A 20 -31.95 -49.79 1.71
C GLN A 20 -33.47 -49.86 1.45
N GLU A 21 -34.19 -50.76 2.11
CA GLU A 21 -35.66 -50.88 2.04
C GLU A 21 -36.41 -49.64 2.59
N MET A 22 -35.73 -48.80 3.36
CA MET A 22 -36.24 -47.55 3.92
C MET A 22 -35.93 -46.34 3.04
N LEU A 23 -35.25 -46.52 1.91
CA LEU A 23 -34.97 -45.45 0.97
C LEU A 23 -36.27 -44.83 0.46
N ARG A 24 -36.33 -43.50 0.44
CA ARG A 24 -37.52 -42.68 0.11
C ARG A 24 -38.73 -42.90 1.04
N LYS A 25 -38.53 -43.54 2.20
CA LYS A 25 -39.54 -43.62 3.27
C LYS A 25 -39.28 -42.56 4.33
N ARG A 26 -40.33 -42.22 5.09
CA ARG A 26 -40.19 -41.35 6.26
C ARG A 26 -39.68 -42.16 7.45
N GLY A 27 -38.67 -41.65 8.13
CA GLY A 27 -38.15 -42.16 9.39
C GLY A 27 -37.98 -41.04 10.42
N LYS A 28 -37.78 -41.39 11.69
CA LYS A 28 -37.40 -40.41 12.72
C LYS A 28 -35.88 -40.36 12.83
N CYS A 29 -35.32 -39.16 12.88
CA CYS A 29 -33.90 -38.99 13.17
C CYS A 29 -33.63 -39.44 14.63
N PRO A 30 -32.67 -40.34 14.88
CA PRO A 30 -32.42 -40.87 16.23
C PRO A 30 -31.98 -39.80 17.23
N ARG A 31 -31.39 -38.69 16.74
CA ARG A 31 -30.89 -37.60 17.58
C ARG A 31 -31.92 -36.52 17.90
N CYS A 32 -32.54 -35.89 16.91
CA CYS A 32 -33.49 -34.80 17.12
C CYS A 32 -34.96 -35.23 17.07
N GLN A 33 -35.25 -36.51 16.81
CA GLN A 33 -36.59 -37.10 16.73
C GLN A 33 -37.52 -36.53 15.66
N GLN A 34 -37.04 -35.58 14.84
CA GLN A 34 -37.78 -35.04 13.71
C GLN A 34 -38.01 -36.10 12.62
N VAL A 35 -39.16 -36.02 11.97
CA VAL A 35 -39.49 -36.88 10.83
C VAL A 35 -38.75 -36.37 9.61
N VAL A 36 -38.00 -37.26 8.96
CA VAL A 36 -37.22 -36.96 7.76
C VAL A 36 -37.50 -37.98 6.67
N LEU A 37 -37.55 -37.55 5.42
CA LEU A 37 -37.45 -38.41 4.26
C LEU A 37 -36.03 -38.97 4.17
N LEU A 38 -35.91 -40.30 4.16
CA LEU A 38 -34.62 -41.00 4.13
C LEU A 38 -34.12 -41.14 2.71
N VAL A 39 -33.27 -40.19 2.28
CA VAL A 39 -32.61 -40.17 0.97
C VAL A 39 -31.15 -39.77 1.17
N ASP A 40 -30.25 -40.29 0.35
CA ASP A 40 -28.85 -39.87 0.38
C ASP A 40 -28.73 -38.43 -0.15
N ASN A 41 -28.49 -37.49 0.76
CA ASN A 41 -28.37 -36.05 0.50
C ASN A 41 -26.94 -35.53 0.76
N ARG A 42 -25.93 -36.39 0.56
CA ARG A 42 -24.53 -35.97 0.59
C ARG A 42 -24.17 -35.07 -0.59
N GLU A 43 -24.65 -35.46 -1.77
CA GLU A 43 -24.30 -34.81 -3.05
C GLU A 43 -25.49 -34.15 -3.76
N GLN A 44 -26.73 -34.53 -3.41
CA GLN A 44 -27.95 -34.05 -4.07
C GLN A 44 -28.85 -33.31 -3.08
N SER A 45 -29.52 -32.25 -3.56
CA SER A 45 -30.54 -31.52 -2.79
C SER A 45 -31.81 -32.36 -2.68
N LEU A 46 -32.45 -32.32 -1.50
CA LEU A 46 -33.75 -32.96 -1.27
C LEU A 46 -34.93 -32.16 -1.84
N ASP A 47 -34.70 -30.97 -2.37
CA ASP A 47 -35.77 -30.05 -2.78
C ASP A 47 -36.74 -30.70 -3.78
N SER A 48 -36.25 -31.45 -4.77
CA SER A 48 -37.10 -32.11 -5.76
C SER A 48 -37.91 -33.27 -5.19
N GLU A 49 -37.41 -33.95 -4.16
CA GLU A 49 -38.06 -35.12 -3.53
C GLU A 49 -39.08 -34.69 -2.46
N LEU A 50 -38.93 -33.49 -1.89
CA LEU A 50 -39.82 -32.92 -0.87
C LEU A 50 -40.89 -31.97 -1.43
N ARG A 51 -40.69 -31.46 -2.65
CA ARG A 51 -41.61 -30.54 -3.32
C ARG A 51 -42.84 -31.28 -3.82
N THR A 52 -44.02 -30.77 -3.49
CA THR A 52 -45.26 -31.17 -4.15
C THR A 52 -45.93 -29.98 -4.82
N LEU A 53 -46.58 -30.23 -5.95
CA LEU A 53 -47.30 -29.21 -6.70
C LEU A 53 -48.80 -29.38 -6.47
N TRP A 54 -49.48 -28.28 -6.18
CA TRP A 54 -50.89 -28.28 -5.85
C TRP A 54 -51.71 -27.55 -6.89
N TYR A 55 -52.90 -28.09 -7.14
CA TYR A 55 -53.98 -27.46 -7.88
C TYR A 55 -55.21 -27.49 -6.99
N TYR A 56 -56.04 -26.44 -7.05
CA TYR A 56 -57.31 -26.41 -6.32
C TYR A 56 -58.43 -25.86 -7.20
N ARG A 57 -59.67 -26.24 -6.91
CA ARG A 57 -60.86 -25.72 -7.61
C ARG A 57 -61.42 -24.53 -6.87
N TRP A 58 -61.51 -23.39 -7.55
CA TRP A 58 -62.14 -22.18 -7.04
C TRP A 58 -63.45 -21.93 -7.77
N ASN A 59 -64.53 -21.70 -7.01
CA ASN A 59 -65.81 -21.37 -7.61
C ASN A 59 -65.86 -19.86 -7.90
N GLN A 60 -65.87 -19.49 -9.17
CA GLN A 60 -66.10 -18.09 -9.56
C GLN A 60 -67.60 -17.88 -9.74
N LEU A 61 -68.14 -16.86 -9.05
CA LEU A 61 -69.54 -16.47 -9.19
C LEU A 61 -69.84 -16.30 -10.70
N LEU A 62 -70.80 -17.07 -11.22
CA LEU A 62 -71.26 -17.08 -12.63
C LEU A 62 -70.35 -17.78 -13.67
N LEU A 63 -69.08 -18.10 -13.36
CA LEU A 63 -68.14 -18.72 -14.31
C LEU A 63 -67.86 -20.21 -14.04
N GLY A 64 -68.40 -20.75 -12.94
CA GLY A 64 -68.24 -22.15 -12.57
C GLY A 64 -66.89 -22.45 -11.89
N MET A 65 -66.54 -23.73 -11.82
CA MET A 65 -65.30 -24.18 -11.17
C MET A 65 -64.09 -23.94 -12.07
N ARG A 66 -63.18 -23.08 -11.60
CA ARG A 66 -61.89 -22.83 -12.24
C ARG A 66 -60.78 -23.58 -11.51
N MET A 67 -59.91 -24.24 -12.26
CA MET A 67 -58.67 -24.80 -11.73
C MET A 67 -57.63 -23.70 -11.55
N VAL A 68 -57.03 -23.63 -10.37
CA VAL A 68 -55.92 -22.73 -10.04
C VAL A 68 -54.71 -23.58 -9.66
N GLY A 69 -53.55 -23.32 -10.30
CA GLY A 69 -52.30 -24.03 -10.07
C GLY A 69 -51.41 -24.05 -11.33
N PRO A 70 -50.19 -24.61 -11.25
CA PRO A 70 -49.58 -25.21 -10.05
C PRO A 70 -49.16 -24.16 -9.01
N ILE A 71 -49.34 -24.47 -7.73
CA ILE A 71 -48.78 -23.69 -6.60
C ILE A 71 -47.91 -24.58 -5.72
N GLU A 72 -46.93 -24.00 -5.02
CA GLU A 72 -46.03 -24.75 -4.14
C GLU A 72 -46.61 -25.02 -2.75
N ASP A 73 -46.02 -25.98 -2.04
CA ASP A 73 -46.39 -26.36 -0.67
C ASP A 73 -46.52 -25.18 0.30
N ILE A 74 -45.59 -24.23 0.25
CA ILE A 74 -45.59 -23.06 1.15
C ILE A 74 -46.80 -22.17 0.88
N ASP A 75 -47.11 -21.92 -0.39
CA ASP A 75 -48.24 -21.06 -0.77
C ASP A 75 -49.56 -21.80 -0.56
N PHE A 76 -49.60 -23.10 -0.83
CA PHE A 76 -50.75 -23.96 -0.53
C PHE A 76 -51.09 -23.92 0.97
N LEU A 77 -50.11 -24.14 1.86
CA LEU A 77 -50.31 -24.05 3.30
C LEU A 77 -50.74 -22.64 3.73
N ARG A 78 -50.18 -21.58 3.13
CA ARG A 78 -50.57 -20.19 3.41
C ARG A 78 -52.03 -19.90 3.01
N LEU A 79 -52.46 -20.40 1.86
CA LEU A 79 -53.84 -20.27 1.38
C LEU A 79 -54.83 -21.06 2.27
N VAL A 80 -54.44 -22.22 2.76
CA VAL A 80 -55.21 -22.99 3.74
C VAL A 80 -55.31 -22.25 5.08
N GLN A 81 -54.18 -21.77 5.61
CA GLN A 81 -54.13 -21.04 6.89
C GLN A 81 -54.89 -19.71 6.86
N SER A 82 -54.89 -19.01 5.73
CA SER A 82 -55.66 -17.78 5.54
C SER A 82 -57.16 -18.01 5.29
N GLY A 83 -57.61 -19.27 5.22
CA GLY A 83 -59.01 -19.63 4.98
C GLY A 83 -59.46 -19.48 3.52
N GLN A 84 -58.54 -19.20 2.59
CA GLN A 84 -58.86 -19.12 1.16
C GLN A 84 -59.13 -20.50 0.56
N ILE A 85 -58.47 -21.54 1.06
CA ILE A 85 -58.79 -22.94 0.74
C ILE A 85 -59.41 -23.57 1.99
N THR A 86 -60.73 -23.74 1.98
CA THR A 86 -61.46 -24.35 3.09
C THR A 86 -61.50 -25.88 2.96
N SER A 87 -61.93 -26.57 4.02
CA SER A 87 -61.95 -28.05 4.09
C SER A 87 -62.79 -28.73 3.00
N SER A 88 -63.75 -28.01 2.40
CA SER A 88 -64.62 -28.50 1.33
C SER A 88 -64.04 -28.29 -0.07
N VAL A 89 -62.97 -27.52 -0.23
CA VAL A 89 -62.35 -27.28 -1.53
C VAL A 89 -61.65 -28.55 -2.03
N GLU A 90 -61.89 -28.90 -3.29
CA GLU A 90 -61.18 -29.99 -3.95
C GLU A 90 -59.78 -29.55 -4.36
N VAL A 91 -58.79 -30.36 -4.02
CA VAL A 91 -57.37 -30.15 -4.31
C VAL A 91 -56.81 -31.38 -5.03
N MET A 92 -55.73 -31.18 -5.77
CA MET A 92 -55.04 -32.21 -6.54
C MET A 92 -53.53 -31.99 -6.46
N SER A 93 -52.77 -33.05 -6.21
CA SER A 93 -51.31 -33.08 -6.30
C SER A 93 -50.87 -34.33 -7.08
N PRO A 94 -49.98 -34.20 -8.07
CA PRO A 94 -49.40 -35.35 -8.76
C PRO A 94 -48.74 -36.35 -7.80
N GLU A 95 -48.08 -35.85 -6.76
CA GLU A 95 -47.27 -36.64 -5.84
C GLU A 95 -48.10 -37.29 -4.73
N LEU A 96 -49.05 -36.54 -4.14
CA LEU A 96 -49.79 -36.99 -2.95
C LEU A 96 -51.18 -37.56 -3.26
N THR A 97 -51.88 -37.02 -4.25
CA THR A 97 -53.22 -37.51 -4.66
C THR A 97 -53.16 -38.34 -5.94
N LYS A 98 -51.96 -38.60 -6.48
CA LYS A 98 -51.75 -39.32 -7.75
C LYS A 98 -52.52 -38.67 -8.91
N GLY A 99 -52.63 -37.33 -8.89
CA GLY A 99 -53.34 -36.56 -9.91
C GLY A 99 -54.87 -36.67 -9.85
N GLN A 100 -55.45 -37.13 -8.73
CA GLN A 100 -56.89 -37.17 -8.52
C GLN A 100 -57.36 -35.99 -7.66
N TRP A 101 -58.57 -35.49 -7.95
CA TRP A 101 -59.23 -34.48 -7.13
C TRP A 101 -59.73 -35.12 -5.84
N ALA A 102 -59.39 -34.53 -4.70
CA ALA A 102 -59.84 -34.97 -3.38
C ALA A 102 -60.22 -33.75 -2.52
N PRO A 103 -61.20 -33.88 -1.61
CA PRO A 103 -61.50 -32.80 -0.66
C PRO A 103 -60.29 -32.56 0.25
N LEU A 104 -60.01 -31.30 0.60
CA LEU A 104 -58.90 -30.94 1.48
C LEU A 104 -58.91 -31.73 2.80
N SER A 105 -60.09 -32.04 3.35
CA SER A 105 -60.25 -32.84 4.56
C SER A 105 -59.67 -34.27 4.48
N ALA A 106 -59.54 -34.82 3.27
CA ALA A 106 -58.90 -36.13 3.04
C ALA A 106 -57.36 -36.05 3.01
N ILE A 107 -56.80 -34.83 2.92
CA ILE A 107 -55.36 -34.60 2.83
C ILE A 107 -54.77 -34.42 4.23
N LYS A 108 -53.71 -35.18 4.53
CA LYS A 108 -52.97 -35.03 5.79
C LYS A 108 -52.02 -33.84 5.71
N LEU A 109 -52.51 -32.65 6.08
CA LEU A 109 -51.73 -31.40 6.07
C LEU A 109 -50.40 -31.51 6.82
N SER A 110 -50.35 -32.28 7.92
CA SER A 110 -49.12 -32.51 8.69
C SER A 110 -47.97 -33.13 7.88
N VAL A 111 -48.28 -33.89 6.82
CA VAL A 111 -47.27 -34.46 5.91
C VAL A 111 -46.63 -33.37 5.04
N ILE A 112 -47.44 -32.41 4.60
CA ILE A 112 -47.02 -31.25 3.80
C ILE A 112 -46.20 -30.30 4.68
N GLU A 113 -46.68 -30.02 5.89
CA GLU A 113 -45.95 -29.20 6.88
C GLU A 113 -44.58 -29.81 7.18
N GLN A 114 -44.50 -31.12 7.38
CA GLN A 114 -43.22 -31.82 7.57
C GLN A 114 -42.29 -31.72 6.35
N ASN A 115 -42.83 -31.80 5.12
CA ASN A 115 -42.04 -31.61 3.90
C ASN A 115 -41.46 -30.21 3.84
N VAL A 116 -42.29 -29.18 4.07
CA VAL A 116 -41.86 -27.78 4.07
C VAL A 116 -40.81 -27.55 5.15
N GLN A 117 -41.03 -28.03 6.36
CA GLN A 117 -40.07 -27.90 7.46
C GLN A 117 -38.74 -28.59 7.14
N GLN A 118 -38.76 -29.81 6.59
CA GLN A 118 -37.53 -30.51 6.20
C GLN A 118 -36.82 -29.78 5.07
N ARG A 119 -37.55 -29.26 4.07
CA ARG A 119 -36.99 -28.50 2.94
C ARG A 119 -36.28 -27.24 3.41
N LEU A 120 -36.94 -26.44 4.26
CA LEU A 120 -36.34 -25.23 4.85
C LEU A 120 -35.11 -25.56 5.70
N ALA A 121 -35.16 -26.66 6.46
CA ALA A 121 -34.01 -27.13 7.24
C ALA A 121 -32.84 -27.56 6.34
N GLU A 122 -33.13 -28.24 5.23
CA GLU A 122 -32.12 -28.67 4.25
C GLU A 122 -31.47 -27.49 3.54
N GLN A 123 -32.26 -26.52 3.09
CA GLN A 123 -31.74 -25.27 2.51
C GLN A 123 -30.84 -24.53 3.51
N SER A 124 -31.28 -24.43 4.77
CA SER A 124 -30.48 -23.84 5.85
C SER A 124 -29.16 -24.60 6.09
N ARG A 125 -29.19 -25.94 6.06
CA ARG A 125 -28.00 -26.80 6.19
C ARG A 125 -27.03 -26.57 5.05
N ILE A 126 -27.51 -26.55 3.80
CA ILE A 126 -26.69 -26.31 2.60
C ILE A 126 -26.03 -24.94 2.70
N GLN A 127 -26.78 -23.90 3.05
CA GLN A 127 -26.26 -22.55 3.23
C GLN A 127 -25.20 -22.48 4.34
N ARG A 128 -25.44 -23.10 5.50
CA ARG A 128 -24.44 -23.16 6.59
C ARG A 128 -23.17 -23.89 6.17
N ASN A 129 -23.29 -25.01 5.46
CA ASN A 129 -22.13 -25.76 4.98
C ASN A 129 -21.34 -24.97 3.94
N PHE A 130 -22.03 -24.24 3.06
CA PHE A 130 -21.40 -23.33 2.12
C PHE A 130 -20.61 -22.22 2.84
N ILE A 131 -21.23 -21.55 3.82
CA ILE A 131 -20.55 -20.52 4.63
C ILE A 131 -19.34 -21.10 5.38
N LYS A 132 -19.49 -22.27 6.02
CA LYS A 132 -18.37 -22.95 6.71
C LYS A 132 -17.21 -23.27 5.77
N ARG A 133 -17.50 -23.73 4.54
CA ARG A 133 -16.48 -23.98 3.52
C ARG A 133 -15.78 -22.69 3.11
N GLN A 134 -16.54 -21.64 2.79
CA GLN A 134 -15.96 -20.33 2.47
C GLN A 134 -15.07 -19.78 3.59
N GLN A 135 -15.50 -19.91 4.84
CA GLN A 135 -14.72 -19.49 6.00
C GLN A 135 -13.44 -20.31 6.15
N ALA A 136 -13.51 -21.64 6.03
CA ALA A 136 -12.34 -22.51 6.06
C ALA A 136 -11.36 -22.19 4.92
N ASP A 137 -11.87 -21.96 3.71
CA ASP A 137 -11.07 -21.62 2.54
C ASP A 137 -10.39 -20.25 2.71
N ALA A 138 -11.09 -19.26 3.28
CA ALA A 138 -10.53 -17.95 3.61
C ALA A 138 -9.46 -18.04 4.72
N GLU A 139 -9.70 -18.84 5.76
CA GLU A 139 -8.73 -19.08 6.83
C GLU A 139 -7.47 -19.78 6.30
N ASN A 140 -7.63 -20.77 5.43
CA ASN A 140 -6.53 -21.49 4.78
C ASN A 140 -5.68 -20.55 3.91
N ARG A 141 -6.32 -19.67 3.11
CA ARG A 141 -5.60 -18.62 2.36
C ARG A 141 -4.86 -17.65 3.29
N GLY A 142 -5.48 -17.23 4.39
CA GLY A 142 -4.83 -16.38 5.38
C GLY A 142 -3.65 -17.05 6.10
N LYS A 143 -3.72 -18.37 6.35
CA LYS A 143 -2.59 -19.18 6.85
C LYS A 143 -1.47 -19.28 5.83
N LEU A 144 -1.80 -19.54 4.57
CA LEU A 144 -0.83 -19.59 3.46
C LEU A 144 -0.07 -18.27 3.34
N GLN A 145 -0.78 -17.14 3.32
CA GLN A 145 -0.16 -15.81 3.24
C GLN A 145 0.78 -15.53 4.41
N ARG A 146 0.37 -15.87 5.64
CA ARG A 146 1.23 -15.72 6.84
C ARG A 146 2.47 -16.61 6.78
N ALA A 147 2.33 -17.84 6.31
CA ALA A 147 3.46 -18.76 6.15
C ALA A 147 4.46 -18.25 5.10
N ILE A 148 3.97 -17.74 3.96
CA ILE A 148 4.81 -17.11 2.94
C ILE A 148 5.56 -15.92 3.53
N ARG A 149 4.86 -15.01 4.23
CA ARG A 149 5.48 -13.83 4.84
C ARG A 149 6.55 -14.22 5.86
N SER A 150 6.25 -15.14 6.77
CA SER A 150 7.20 -15.60 7.78
C SER A 150 8.44 -16.25 7.16
N ALA A 151 8.27 -17.03 6.07
CA ALA A 151 9.40 -17.59 5.34
C ALA A 151 10.26 -16.49 4.68
N LEU A 152 9.63 -15.45 4.14
CA LEU A 152 10.31 -14.31 3.54
C LEU A 152 11.11 -13.48 4.57
N GLU A 153 10.52 -13.22 5.75
CA GLU A 153 11.17 -12.50 6.86
C GLU A 153 12.43 -13.22 7.36
N SER A 154 12.51 -14.54 7.22
CA SER A 154 13.69 -15.33 7.60
C SER A 154 14.89 -15.20 6.64
N GLY A 155 14.82 -14.31 5.64
CA GLY A 155 15.93 -13.98 4.75
C GLY A 155 15.89 -14.68 3.38
N GLY A 156 14.79 -15.35 3.04
CA GLY A 156 14.58 -15.88 1.69
C GLY A 156 13.68 -17.11 1.62
N LEU A 157 13.10 -17.34 0.44
CA LEU A 157 12.23 -18.48 0.18
C LEU A 157 13.05 -19.65 -0.35
N SER A 158 13.66 -20.42 0.57
CA SER A 158 14.43 -21.62 0.20
C SER A 158 13.58 -22.59 -0.62
N THR A 159 14.24 -23.46 -1.41
CA THR A 159 13.55 -24.50 -2.19
C THR A 159 12.70 -25.41 -1.30
N ASN A 160 13.14 -25.67 -0.07
CA ASN A 160 12.39 -26.43 0.92
C ASN A 160 11.15 -25.67 1.42
N HIS A 161 11.30 -24.38 1.76
CA HIS A 161 10.16 -23.54 2.15
C HIS A 161 9.11 -23.45 1.04
N ARG A 162 9.56 -23.30 -0.21
CA ARG A 162 8.67 -23.26 -1.38
C ARG A 162 7.86 -24.53 -1.51
N LYS A 163 8.51 -25.69 -1.43
CA LYS A 163 7.83 -27.00 -1.46
C LYS A 163 6.83 -27.14 -0.32
N SER A 164 7.20 -26.79 0.91
CA SER A 164 6.29 -26.88 2.05
C SER A 164 5.06 -25.96 1.91
N ILE A 165 5.23 -24.76 1.35
CA ILE A 165 4.13 -23.82 1.07
C ILE A 165 3.22 -24.37 -0.04
N GLU A 166 3.78 -24.93 -1.10
CA GLU A 166 3.04 -25.55 -2.21
C GLU A 166 2.27 -26.81 -1.73
N GLU A 167 2.91 -27.69 -0.96
CA GLU A 167 2.30 -28.88 -0.36
C GLU A 167 1.14 -28.49 0.57
N PHE A 168 1.33 -27.49 1.44
CA PHE A 168 0.28 -26.97 2.31
C PHE A 168 -0.90 -26.41 1.51
N GLY A 169 -0.64 -25.57 0.50
CA GLY A 169 -1.69 -24.95 -0.31
C GLY A 169 -2.50 -25.99 -1.09
N LEU A 170 -1.83 -26.98 -1.70
CA LEU A 170 -2.50 -28.09 -2.40
C LEU A 170 -3.33 -28.95 -1.45
N ALA A 171 -2.81 -29.28 -0.27
CA ALA A 171 -3.55 -30.01 0.76
C ALA A 171 -4.77 -29.25 1.28
N ALA A 172 -4.71 -27.91 1.28
CA ALA A 172 -5.81 -27.03 1.64
C ALA A 172 -6.83 -26.79 0.51
N GLY A 173 -6.65 -27.40 -0.67
CA GLY A 173 -7.54 -27.24 -1.82
C GLY A 173 -7.34 -25.95 -2.62
N ILE A 174 -6.22 -25.25 -2.43
CA ILE A 174 -5.90 -24.01 -3.16
C ILE A 174 -5.23 -24.40 -4.50
N PRO A 175 -5.70 -23.88 -5.65
CA PRO A 175 -5.10 -24.17 -6.95
C PRO A 175 -3.63 -23.74 -7.03
N ALA A 176 -2.79 -24.54 -7.70
CA ALA A 176 -1.35 -24.28 -7.83
C ALA A 176 -1.01 -22.89 -8.41
N HIS A 177 -1.79 -22.41 -9.39
CA HIS A 177 -1.60 -21.08 -9.97
C HIS A 177 -1.87 -19.95 -8.97
N GLU A 178 -2.83 -20.14 -8.06
CA GLU A 178 -3.16 -19.17 -7.02
C GLU A 178 -2.02 -19.09 -5.98
N ILE A 179 -1.45 -20.25 -5.60
CA ILE A 179 -0.28 -20.32 -4.72
C ILE A 179 0.91 -19.59 -5.35
N ALA A 180 1.21 -19.87 -6.63
CA ALA A 180 2.30 -19.23 -7.36
C ALA A 180 2.12 -17.70 -7.42
N ASN A 181 0.88 -17.23 -7.67
CA ASN A 181 0.55 -15.81 -7.66
C ASN A 181 0.76 -15.18 -6.28
N TYR A 182 0.37 -15.85 -5.19
CA TYR A 182 0.62 -15.34 -3.84
C TYR A 182 2.11 -15.24 -3.52
N ILE A 183 2.89 -16.26 -3.87
CA ILE A 183 4.35 -16.24 -3.68
C ILE A 183 4.96 -15.08 -4.48
N ALA A 184 4.60 -14.93 -5.75
CA ALA A 184 5.10 -13.85 -6.60
C ALA A 184 4.72 -12.46 -6.04
N GLN A 185 3.46 -12.26 -5.64
CA GLN A 185 2.97 -11.00 -5.09
C GLN A 185 3.71 -10.62 -3.79
N GLN A 186 3.84 -11.55 -2.84
CA GLN A 186 4.53 -11.28 -1.58
C GLN A 186 6.03 -11.07 -1.79
N SER A 187 6.65 -11.83 -2.71
CA SER A 187 8.06 -11.66 -3.05
C SER A 187 8.33 -10.29 -3.70
N ASN A 188 7.49 -9.87 -4.64
CA ASN A 188 7.55 -8.52 -5.24
C ASN A 188 7.39 -7.43 -4.18
N SER A 189 6.43 -7.60 -3.26
CA SER A 189 6.20 -6.65 -2.17
C SER A 189 7.41 -6.51 -1.26
N LEU A 190 8.05 -7.62 -0.87
CA LEU A 190 9.24 -7.59 -0.03
C LEU A 190 10.42 -6.92 -0.74
N VAL A 191 10.67 -7.29 -2.00
CA VAL A 191 11.74 -6.66 -2.80
C VAL A 191 11.51 -5.16 -2.92
N ARG A 192 10.24 -4.73 -3.10
CA ARG A 192 9.90 -3.31 -3.14
C ARG A 192 10.14 -2.61 -1.80
N GLU A 193 9.78 -3.24 -0.69
CA GLU A 193 10.03 -2.69 0.65
C GLU A 193 11.52 -2.50 0.91
N VAL A 194 12.35 -3.51 0.62
CA VAL A 194 13.81 -3.41 0.76
C VAL A 194 14.41 -2.34 -0.16
N PHE A 195 13.85 -2.18 -1.37
CA PHE A 195 14.23 -1.13 -2.29
C PHE A 195 13.88 0.27 -1.76
N GLU A 196 12.67 0.49 -1.26
CA GLU A 196 12.28 1.77 -0.66
C GLU A 196 13.11 2.09 0.59
N ASP A 197 13.38 1.07 1.40
CA ASP A 197 14.23 1.18 2.58
C ASP A 197 15.66 1.59 2.22
N ALA A 198 16.23 1.03 1.15
CA ALA A 198 17.56 1.39 0.66
C ALA A 198 17.64 2.82 0.10
N LEU A 199 16.53 3.37 -0.42
CA LEU A 199 16.48 4.75 -0.90
C LEU A 199 16.05 5.75 0.18
N SER A 200 15.65 5.27 1.36
CA SER A 200 14.98 6.10 2.38
C SER A 200 15.89 7.13 3.06
N ASP A 201 17.20 6.94 3.00
CA ASP A 201 18.21 7.87 3.53
C ASP A 201 18.81 8.78 2.43
N GLY A 202 18.37 8.62 1.18
CA GLY A 202 18.81 9.44 0.04
C GLY A 202 20.21 9.07 -0.45
N LEU A 203 20.76 7.93 -0.02
CA LEU A 203 22.06 7.42 -0.42
C LEU A 203 21.87 5.99 -0.93
N LEU A 204 22.57 5.63 -2.00
CA LEU A 204 22.55 4.25 -2.49
C LEU A 204 23.96 3.84 -2.90
N ASP A 205 24.55 2.95 -2.12
CA ASP A 205 25.87 2.40 -2.40
C ASP A 205 25.81 1.14 -3.30
N GLN A 206 26.98 0.65 -3.69
CA GLN A 206 27.08 -0.55 -4.53
C GLN A 206 26.70 -1.83 -3.77
N ALA A 207 26.93 -1.89 -2.46
CA ALA A 207 26.65 -3.08 -1.65
C ALA A 207 25.14 -3.29 -1.46
N GLU A 208 24.39 -2.22 -1.27
CA GLU A 208 22.93 -2.19 -1.19
C GLU A 208 22.29 -2.56 -2.52
N GLU A 209 22.78 -2.00 -3.63
CA GLU A 209 22.34 -2.39 -4.97
C GLU A 209 22.56 -3.89 -5.22
N GLN A 210 23.74 -4.41 -4.86
CA GLN A 210 24.03 -5.85 -4.93
C GLN A 210 23.11 -6.67 -4.03
N LYS A 211 22.82 -6.20 -2.81
CA LYS A 211 21.92 -6.86 -1.86
C LYS A 211 20.49 -6.95 -2.39
N ILE A 212 19.97 -5.86 -2.97
CA ILE A 212 18.64 -5.84 -3.61
C ILE A 212 18.62 -6.81 -4.80
N GLY A 213 19.67 -6.79 -5.64
CA GLY A 213 19.79 -7.70 -6.77
C GLY A 213 19.84 -9.18 -6.35
N GLN A 214 20.64 -9.52 -5.34
CA GLN A 214 20.74 -10.87 -4.79
C GLN A 214 19.40 -11.33 -4.18
N LEU A 215 18.71 -10.45 -3.45
CA LEU A 215 17.39 -10.74 -2.89
C LEU A 215 16.37 -11.03 -4.00
N ALA A 216 16.33 -10.19 -5.05
CA ALA A 216 15.43 -10.39 -6.18
C ALA A 216 15.70 -11.72 -6.89
N VAL A 217 16.98 -12.07 -7.14
CA VAL A 217 17.38 -13.36 -7.73
C VAL A 217 16.97 -14.53 -6.82
N ALA A 218 17.22 -14.43 -5.51
CA ALA A 218 16.87 -15.47 -4.55
C ALA A 218 15.35 -15.72 -4.47
N LEU A 219 14.55 -14.68 -4.68
CA LEU A 219 13.09 -14.76 -4.70
C LEU A 219 12.50 -15.08 -6.09
N GLY A 220 13.34 -15.11 -7.14
CA GLY A 220 12.90 -15.32 -8.51
C GLY A 220 12.05 -14.16 -9.05
N VAL A 221 12.30 -12.95 -8.56
CA VAL A 221 11.62 -11.71 -8.95
C VAL A 221 12.48 -10.95 -9.95
N THR A 222 11.87 -10.51 -11.05
CA THR A 222 12.51 -9.57 -11.97
C THR A 222 12.33 -8.15 -11.46
N LEU A 223 13.44 -7.46 -11.16
CA LEU A 223 13.42 -6.05 -10.81
C LEU A 223 12.98 -5.22 -12.02
N SER A 224 11.85 -4.53 -11.89
CA SER A 224 11.39 -3.55 -12.87
C SER A 224 11.32 -2.18 -12.21
N PHE A 225 12.13 -1.24 -12.69
CA PHE A 225 12.14 0.14 -12.22
C PHE A 225 11.36 1.03 -13.19
N ASN A 226 10.36 1.74 -12.66
CA ASN A 226 9.64 2.77 -13.42
C ASN A 226 10.54 4.02 -13.61
N ALA A 227 10.06 5.04 -14.31
CA ALA A 227 10.87 6.25 -14.58
C ALA A 227 11.27 7.00 -13.29
N ASP A 228 10.39 7.02 -12.29
CA ASP A 228 10.61 7.68 -11.00
C ASP A 228 11.67 6.94 -10.17
N ASP A 229 11.57 5.61 -10.08
CA ASP A 229 12.54 4.74 -9.42
C ASP A 229 13.95 4.93 -10.01
N ARG A 230 14.05 4.97 -11.34
CA ARG A 230 15.33 5.17 -12.03
C ARG A 230 15.93 6.52 -11.67
N ARG A 231 15.13 7.58 -11.65
CA ARG A 231 15.60 8.90 -11.20
C ARG A 231 16.11 8.85 -9.77
N ARG A 232 15.31 8.34 -8.83
CA ARG A 232 15.69 8.24 -7.41
C ARG A 232 16.99 7.46 -7.22
N ILE A 233 17.15 6.34 -7.93
CA ILE A 233 18.40 5.56 -7.95
C ILE A 233 19.57 6.43 -8.42
N VAL A 234 19.43 7.15 -9.54
CA VAL A 234 20.49 8.01 -10.08
C VAL A 234 20.88 9.09 -9.07
N LEU A 235 19.90 9.76 -8.46
CA LEU A 235 20.14 10.82 -7.47
C LEU A 235 20.81 10.29 -6.21
N CYS A 236 20.36 9.15 -5.67
CA CYS A 236 20.94 8.55 -4.47
C CYS A 236 22.37 8.05 -4.72
N LYS A 237 22.66 7.49 -5.91
CA LYS A 237 24.02 7.13 -6.32
C LYS A 237 24.92 8.34 -6.48
N LEU A 238 24.41 9.40 -7.11
CA LEU A 238 25.15 10.65 -7.30
C LEU A 238 25.48 11.30 -5.95
N ALA A 239 24.51 11.37 -5.04
CA ALA A 239 24.70 11.84 -3.66
C ALA A 239 25.82 11.07 -2.95
N HIS A 240 25.77 9.74 -2.98
CA HIS A 240 26.80 8.87 -2.42
C HIS A 240 28.18 9.13 -3.04
N GLN A 241 28.27 9.26 -4.37
CA GLN A 241 29.53 9.52 -5.08
C GLN A 241 30.14 10.86 -4.69
N ILE A 242 29.32 11.90 -4.57
CA ILE A 242 29.72 13.24 -4.15
C ILE A 242 30.28 13.18 -2.72
N ASP A 243 29.55 12.57 -1.80
CA ASP A 243 29.91 12.51 -0.38
C ASP A 243 31.23 11.76 -0.15
N HIS A 244 31.46 10.67 -0.89
CA HIS A 244 32.70 9.90 -0.82
C HIS A 244 33.83 10.47 -1.70
N GLY A 245 33.64 11.62 -2.35
CA GLY A 245 34.63 12.23 -3.24
C GLY A 245 35.01 11.39 -4.46
N SER A 246 34.17 10.42 -4.84
CA SER A 246 34.36 9.54 -5.99
C SER A 246 33.66 10.06 -7.25
N PHE A 247 32.87 11.12 -7.13
CA PHE A 247 32.19 11.76 -8.25
C PHE A 247 33.19 12.23 -9.31
N GLN A 248 32.97 11.78 -10.55
CA GLN A 248 33.70 12.23 -11.73
C GLN A 248 32.70 12.89 -12.69
N PRO A 249 32.92 14.15 -13.10
CA PRO A 249 32.06 14.79 -14.09
C PRO A 249 32.06 14.00 -15.39
N ALA A 250 30.91 13.94 -16.07
CA ALA A 250 30.83 13.34 -17.39
C ALA A 250 31.86 14.01 -18.33
N THR A 251 32.70 13.21 -18.97
CA THR A 251 33.85 13.66 -19.76
C THR A 251 33.49 14.49 -21.00
N GLU A 252 32.21 14.59 -21.36
CA GLU A 252 31.75 15.14 -22.65
C GLU A 252 30.83 16.36 -22.54
N ILE A 253 30.78 17.06 -21.40
CA ILE A 253 29.95 18.28 -21.30
C ILE A 253 30.61 19.41 -22.11
N LEU A 254 30.15 19.56 -23.36
CA LEU A 254 30.57 20.64 -24.25
C LEU A 254 29.92 21.96 -23.80
N VAL A 255 30.72 22.86 -23.27
CA VAL A 255 30.30 24.23 -22.93
C VAL A 255 30.55 25.17 -24.11
N PRO A 256 29.62 26.11 -24.40
CA PRO A 256 29.77 27.05 -25.53
C PRO A 256 30.68 28.25 -25.21
N PHE A 257 31.42 28.20 -24.11
CA PHE A 257 32.31 29.27 -23.65
C PHE A 257 33.62 28.71 -23.12
N LYS A 258 34.66 29.55 -23.11
CA LYS A 258 35.99 29.16 -22.62
C LYS A 258 35.99 29.04 -21.09
N LEU A 259 36.30 27.85 -20.58
CA LEU A 259 36.50 27.62 -19.15
C LEU A 259 37.80 28.25 -18.66
N ALA A 260 37.81 28.73 -17.41
CA ALA A 260 39.01 29.20 -16.76
C ALA A 260 39.98 28.04 -16.45
N ALA A 261 41.22 28.36 -16.10
CA ALA A 261 42.18 27.35 -15.68
C ALA A 261 41.65 26.55 -14.47
N LYS A 262 41.72 25.21 -14.57
CA LYS A 262 41.22 24.24 -13.57
C LYS A 262 39.71 24.31 -13.30
N GLU A 263 38.95 24.95 -14.18
CA GLU A 263 37.48 24.92 -14.12
C GLU A 263 36.98 23.74 -14.96
N THR A 264 36.10 22.93 -14.38
CA THR A 264 35.49 21.79 -15.06
C THR A 264 33.98 21.94 -15.08
N ALA A 265 33.35 21.56 -16.20
CA ALA A 265 31.89 21.47 -16.28
C ALA A 265 31.42 20.25 -15.46
N LEU A 266 30.32 20.42 -14.72
CA LEU A 266 29.77 19.41 -13.82
C LEU A 266 28.44 18.86 -14.33
N ALA A 267 27.55 19.74 -14.79
CA ALA A 267 26.22 19.37 -15.30
C ALA A 267 25.67 20.46 -16.23
N SER A 268 24.66 20.11 -17.02
CA SER A 268 23.88 21.07 -17.81
C SER A 268 22.40 20.70 -17.86
N THR A 269 21.53 21.71 -17.85
CA THR A 269 20.08 21.53 -18.01
C THR A 269 19.44 22.77 -18.61
N GLN A 270 18.24 22.64 -19.18
CA GLN A 270 17.43 23.77 -19.63
C GLN A 270 16.83 24.47 -18.41
N VAL A 271 16.98 25.79 -18.32
CA VAL A 271 16.44 26.58 -17.21
C VAL A 271 15.78 27.87 -17.68
N THR A 272 14.86 28.37 -16.87
CA THR A 272 14.41 29.76 -16.86
C THR A 272 15.07 30.48 -15.69
N TRP A 273 15.79 31.56 -15.98
CA TRP A 273 16.49 32.37 -15.00
C TRP A 273 15.58 33.47 -14.47
N HIS A 274 15.44 33.56 -13.15
CA HIS A 274 14.70 34.63 -12.49
C HIS A 274 15.57 35.37 -11.46
N GLU A 275 15.44 36.69 -11.43
CA GLU A 275 15.98 37.52 -10.35
C GLU A 275 14.89 37.81 -9.33
N ILE A 276 15.19 37.64 -8.05
CA ILE A 276 14.30 38.11 -6.98
C ILE A 276 14.54 39.60 -6.77
N VAL A 277 13.49 40.39 -6.94
CA VAL A 277 13.51 41.84 -6.84
C VAL A 277 12.43 42.34 -5.89
N SER A 278 12.78 43.32 -5.05
CA SER A 278 11.77 44.18 -4.42
C SER A 278 11.35 45.20 -5.46
N LEU A 279 10.10 45.13 -5.91
CA LEU A 279 9.58 46.07 -6.90
C LEU A 279 8.64 47.08 -6.25
N LYS A 280 8.82 48.34 -6.61
CA LYS A 280 7.83 49.40 -6.34
C LYS A 280 6.59 49.31 -7.24
N LYS A 281 6.63 48.51 -8.31
CA LYS A 281 5.54 48.32 -9.29
C LYS A 281 5.44 46.82 -9.66
N PRO A 282 4.24 46.21 -9.70
CA PRO A 282 4.10 44.78 -9.92
C PRO A 282 4.41 44.42 -11.38
N GLN A 283 5.58 43.82 -11.62
CA GLN A 283 5.92 43.15 -12.88
C GLN A 283 6.70 41.87 -12.54
N GLY A 284 6.05 40.72 -12.67
CA GLY A 284 6.62 39.42 -12.33
C GLY A 284 5.67 38.56 -11.50
N ILE A 285 6.13 37.37 -11.12
CA ILE A 285 5.35 36.45 -10.28
C ILE A 285 5.51 36.90 -8.82
N PRO A 286 4.43 37.24 -8.09
CA PRO A 286 4.53 37.65 -6.70
C PRO A 286 4.95 36.47 -5.81
N LEU A 287 5.92 36.70 -4.92
CA LEU A 287 6.35 35.73 -3.90
C LEU A 287 5.78 36.04 -2.51
N GLY A 288 5.07 37.16 -2.35
CA GLY A 288 4.69 37.72 -1.06
C GLY A 288 5.75 38.70 -0.52
N GLY A 289 5.41 39.44 0.55
CA GLY A 289 6.34 40.36 1.22
C GLY A 289 6.91 41.50 0.36
N GLY A 290 6.27 41.83 -0.78
CA GLY A 290 6.76 42.83 -1.74
C GLY A 290 7.88 42.34 -2.67
N PHE A 291 8.18 41.03 -2.68
CA PHE A 291 9.15 40.41 -3.58
C PHE A 291 8.47 39.79 -4.81
N PHE A 292 9.17 39.86 -5.94
CA PHE A 292 8.71 39.34 -7.22
C PHE A 292 9.83 38.58 -7.93
N LEU A 293 9.44 37.54 -8.67
CA LEU A 293 10.30 36.91 -9.66
C LEU A 293 10.27 37.70 -10.96
N LYS A 294 11.38 38.35 -11.27
CA LYS A 294 11.61 39.01 -12.54
C LYS A 294 12.30 38.04 -13.50
N HIS A 295 11.65 37.75 -14.62
CA HIS A 295 12.23 36.95 -15.69
C HIS A 295 13.51 37.59 -16.23
N GLY A 296 14.61 36.84 -16.16
CA GLY A 296 15.94 37.20 -16.64
C GLY A 296 16.38 36.43 -17.88
N GLY A 297 15.62 35.41 -18.32
CA GLY A 297 15.84 34.67 -19.55
C GLY A 297 15.56 33.19 -19.48
N ALA A 298 15.75 32.50 -20.60
CA ALA A 298 15.72 31.04 -20.66
C ALA A 298 16.82 30.52 -21.60
N GLY A 299 17.33 29.33 -21.31
CA GLY A 299 18.36 28.67 -22.12
C GLY A 299 19.03 27.52 -21.38
N ASN A 300 20.15 27.04 -21.93
CA ASN A 300 20.92 25.98 -21.30
C ASN A 300 21.78 26.57 -20.18
N ALA A 301 21.56 26.14 -18.94
CA ALA A 301 22.48 26.37 -17.84
C ALA A 301 23.58 25.32 -17.85
N TYR A 302 24.80 25.78 -17.59
CA TYR A 302 25.99 24.97 -17.40
C TYR A 302 26.54 25.27 -16.01
N LEU A 303 26.59 24.23 -15.18
CA LEU A 303 27.22 24.28 -13.87
C LEU A 303 28.69 23.89 -14.02
N THR A 304 29.57 24.71 -13.47
CA THR A 304 31.00 24.40 -13.36
C THR A 304 31.43 24.42 -11.89
N THR A 305 32.68 24.05 -11.63
CA THR A 305 33.28 24.16 -10.28
C THR A 305 33.38 25.61 -9.75
N LYS A 306 33.07 26.64 -10.55
CA LYS A 306 33.23 28.04 -10.16
C LYS A 306 31.99 28.90 -10.38
N GLN A 307 31.11 28.52 -11.31
CA GLN A 307 29.97 29.35 -11.70
C GLN A 307 28.81 28.53 -12.26
N VAL A 308 27.63 29.16 -12.26
CA VAL A 308 26.54 28.79 -13.17
C VAL A 308 26.52 29.79 -14.31
N SER A 309 26.41 29.30 -15.55
CA SER A 309 26.26 30.16 -16.73
C SER A 309 25.10 29.68 -17.57
N MET A 310 24.12 30.56 -17.82
CA MET A 310 22.99 30.30 -18.70
C MET A 310 23.27 30.94 -20.07
N VAL A 311 23.15 30.15 -21.13
CA VAL A 311 23.31 30.59 -22.52
C VAL A 311 21.99 30.38 -23.25
N GLY A 312 21.29 31.48 -23.51
CA GLY A 312 20.07 31.52 -24.30
C GLY A 312 20.31 32.12 -25.68
N ALA A 313 19.26 32.14 -26.51
CA ALA A 313 19.34 32.64 -27.89
C ALA A 313 19.67 34.14 -27.97
N LEU A 314 19.18 34.94 -27.03
CA LEU A 314 19.29 36.41 -27.05
C LEU A 314 20.14 36.98 -25.92
N GLN A 315 20.43 36.18 -24.89
CA GLN A 315 21.09 36.65 -23.69
C GLN A 315 21.88 35.55 -23.00
N SER A 316 22.93 35.96 -22.30
CA SER A 316 23.72 35.11 -21.42
C SER A 316 23.73 35.69 -20.02
N GLN A 317 23.64 34.82 -19.02
CA GLN A 317 23.68 35.18 -17.61
C GLN A 317 24.76 34.35 -16.93
N LYS A 318 25.43 34.93 -15.93
CA LYS A 318 26.51 34.27 -15.19
C LYS A 318 26.45 34.61 -13.72
N LEU A 319 26.63 33.60 -12.88
CA LEU A 319 26.66 33.69 -11.43
C LEU A 319 27.88 32.93 -10.90
N GLY A 320 28.81 33.62 -10.24
CA GLY A 320 29.90 32.97 -9.51
C GLY A 320 29.40 32.29 -8.24
N LEU A 321 29.75 31.02 -8.03
CA LEU A 321 29.33 30.22 -6.87
C LEU A 321 29.84 30.81 -5.55
N SER A 322 31.00 31.48 -5.57
CA SER A 322 31.56 32.16 -4.39
C SER A 322 30.68 33.29 -3.83
N SER A 323 29.69 33.75 -4.60
CA SER A 323 28.72 34.77 -4.13
C SER A 323 27.44 34.15 -3.55
N VAL A 324 27.27 32.83 -3.61
CA VAL A 324 26.10 32.11 -3.11
C VAL A 324 26.37 31.72 -1.66
N GLN A 325 25.49 32.16 -0.75
CA GLN A 325 25.53 31.77 0.66
C GLN A 325 24.80 30.46 0.90
N ARG A 326 23.68 30.25 0.19
CA ARG A 326 22.84 29.06 0.33
C ARG A 326 22.17 28.74 -0.99
N ALA A 327 22.18 27.47 -1.35
CA ALA A 327 21.37 26.89 -2.41
C ALA A 327 20.29 26.01 -1.77
N THR A 328 19.05 26.15 -2.23
CA THR A 328 17.92 25.34 -1.75
C THR A 328 17.18 24.76 -2.96
N ARG A 329 16.97 23.44 -2.96
CA ARG A 329 16.26 22.72 -4.02
C ARG A 329 14.74 22.77 -3.82
N TYR A 330 14.01 22.90 -4.92
CA TYR A 330 12.56 22.88 -5.01
C TYR A 330 12.13 22.01 -6.21
N VAL A 331 10.88 21.55 -6.21
CA VAL A 331 10.30 20.72 -7.29
C VAL A 331 10.44 21.41 -8.65
N ASP A 332 10.31 22.73 -8.66
CA ASP A 332 10.31 23.60 -9.83
C ASP A 332 11.64 24.32 -10.06
N GLY A 333 12.70 24.02 -9.30
CA GLY A 333 14.00 24.64 -9.53
C GLY A 333 14.95 24.71 -8.34
N VAL A 334 15.89 25.64 -8.40
CA VAL A 334 16.85 25.91 -7.32
C VAL A 334 16.90 27.39 -7.00
N PHE A 335 16.71 27.70 -5.72
CA PHE A 335 16.87 29.04 -5.18
C PHE A 335 18.31 29.25 -4.69
N LEU A 336 18.94 30.33 -5.15
CA LEU A 336 20.31 30.73 -4.83
C LEU A 336 20.29 32.04 -4.06
N ASN A 337 20.44 31.96 -2.75
CA ASN A 337 20.59 33.12 -1.87
C ASN A 337 22.04 33.61 -1.89
N ARG A 338 22.25 34.91 -2.10
CA ARG A 338 23.57 35.48 -2.36
C ARG A 338 24.00 36.43 -1.26
N SER A 339 25.30 36.43 -0.97
CA SER A 339 25.93 37.40 -0.06
C SER A 339 25.97 38.81 -0.64
N THR A 340 26.03 38.89 -1.97
CA THR A 340 26.11 40.15 -2.70
C THR A 340 25.24 40.10 -3.96
N GLY A 341 24.51 41.18 -4.22
CA GLY A 341 23.60 41.27 -5.36
C GLY A 341 22.23 40.65 -5.10
N LYS A 342 21.44 40.51 -6.17
CA LYS A 342 20.10 39.92 -6.10
C LYS A 342 20.16 38.40 -6.07
N SER A 343 19.36 37.79 -5.21
CA SER A 343 19.14 36.35 -5.20
C SER A 343 18.47 35.88 -6.49
N ILE A 344 18.74 34.63 -6.87
CA ILE A 344 18.36 34.07 -8.16
C ILE A 344 17.53 32.82 -7.94
N PHE A 345 16.53 32.60 -8.78
CA PHE A 345 15.82 31.33 -8.87
C PHE A 345 16.01 30.77 -10.28
N LEU A 346 16.51 29.54 -10.36
CA LEU A 346 16.66 28.79 -11.60
C LEU A 346 15.48 27.84 -11.70
N GLU A 347 14.48 28.20 -12.49
CA GLU A 347 13.28 27.38 -12.71
C GLU A 347 13.57 26.30 -13.76
N PHE A 348 13.31 25.05 -13.43
CA PHE A 348 13.40 23.91 -14.33
C PHE A 348 12.71 22.68 -13.72
N ASP A 349 12.41 21.68 -14.56
CA ASP A 349 11.82 20.44 -14.06
C ASP A 349 12.88 19.59 -13.35
N SER A 350 12.91 19.68 -12.02
CA SER A 350 13.81 18.90 -11.16
C SER A 350 13.44 17.40 -11.14
N LEU A 351 12.25 17.04 -11.59
CA LEU A 351 11.77 15.67 -11.67
C LEU A 351 12.32 14.94 -12.91
N THR A 352 13.11 15.61 -13.76
CA THR A 352 13.93 14.96 -14.78
C THR A 352 15.27 14.52 -14.19
N GLU A 353 15.86 13.44 -14.73
CA GLU A 353 17.18 12.96 -14.28
C GLU A 353 18.27 14.05 -14.38
N ALA A 354 18.29 14.79 -15.50
CA ALA A 354 19.23 15.89 -15.73
C ALA A 354 18.98 17.07 -14.78
N GLY A 355 17.71 17.44 -14.56
CA GLY A 355 17.33 18.51 -13.64
C GLY A 355 17.69 18.19 -12.20
N GLY A 356 17.28 17.02 -11.70
CA GLY A 356 17.61 16.57 -10.34
C GLY A 356 19.12 16.48 -10.09
N SER A 357 19.87 15.92 -11.05
CA SER A 357 21.33 15.83 -10.95
C SER A 357 22.00 17.21 -10.94
N PHE A 358 21.53 18.12 -11.80
CA PHE A 358 21.99 19.51 -11.84
C PHE A 358 21.72 20.22 -10.51
N ALA A 359 20.52 20.06 -9.94
CA ALA A 359 20.12 20.66 -8.68
C ALA A 359 21.00 20.17 -7.51
N LEU A 360 21.22 18.85 -7.43
CA LEU A 360 22.03 18.21 -6.40
C LEU A 360 23.50 18.66 -6.45
N LEU A 361 24.09 18.67 -7.65
CA LEU A 361 25.46 19.14 -7.86
C LEU A 361 25.61 20.64 -7.58
N LEU A 362 24.61 21.45 -7.92
CA LEU A 362 24.62 22.89 -7.64
C LEU A 362 24.57 23.17 -6.14
N GLU A 363 23.74 22.44 -5.39
CA GLU A 363 23.69 22.53 -3.93
C GLU A 363 25.06 22.20 -3.32
N TYR A 364 25.62 21.04 -3.68
CA TYR A 364 26.94 20.62 -3.20
C TYR A 364 28.05 21.62 -3.58
N ALA A 365 28.06 22.11 -4.83
CA ALA A 365 29.08 23.05 -5.28
C ALA A 365 29.01 24.42 -4.58
N CYS A 366 27.85 24.78 -4.02
CA CYS A 366 27.69 26.01 -3.24
C CYS A 366 28.02 25.82 -1.75
N SER A 367 27.56 24.73 -1.14
CA SER A 367 27.73 24.49 0.31
C SER A 367 29.07 23.83 0.65
N GLY A 368 29.54 22.90 -0.17
CA GLY A 368 30.59 21.94 0.17
C GLY A 368 30.17 20.91 1.22
N ASP A 369 28.88 20.92 1.62
CA ASP A 369 28.32 20.00 2.59
C ASP A 369 27.75 18.75 1.89
N PRO A 370 27.69 17.59 2.58
CA PRO A 370 26.99 16.40 2.09
C PRO A 370 25.57 16.70 1.63
N VAL A 371 25.18 16.14 0.49
CA VAL A 371 23.85 16.28 -0.11
C VAL A 371 23.17 14.92 -0.21
N LEU A 372 21.84 14.90 -0.04
CA LEU A 372 21.04 13.67 -0.11
C LEU A 372 20.24 13.62 -1.41
N GLY A 373 20.16 12.45 -2.02
CA GLY A 373 19.48 12.17 -3.30
C GLY A 373 17.95 12.18 -3.23
N PHE A 374 17.35 12.91 -2.28
CA PHE A 374 15.91 13.06 -2.17
C PHE A 374 15.35 14.01 -3.22
N ASP A 375 14.13 13.72 -3.65
CA ASP A 375 13.33 14.68 -4.40
C ASP A 375 12.84 15.79 -3.46
N PRO A 376 12.94 17.06 -3.87
CA PRO A 376 12.32 18.14 -3.13
C PRO A 376 10.80 17.97 -3.14
N THR A 377 10.12 18.34 -2.04
CA THR A 377 8.67 18.22 -1.90
C THR A 377 7.93 19.55 -2.08
N HIS A 378 8.66 20.67 -2.11
CA HIS A 378 8.10 22.02 -2.13
C HIS A 378 8.33 22.70 -3.47
N GLN A 379 7.34 23.47 -3.90
CA GLN A 379 7.48 24.40 -5.02
C GLN A 379 7.92 25.77 -4.49
N PHE A 380 8.81 26.44 -5.21
CA PHE A 380 9.21 27.80 -4.91
C PHE A 380 8.20 28.81 -5.45
N VAL A 381 7.75 28.59 -6.69
CA VAL A 381 6.76 29.42 -7.36
C VAL A 381 5.37 29.04 -6.82
N PRO A 382 4.64 29.97 -6.20
CA PRO A 382 3.29 29.69 -5.73
C PRO A 382 2.40 29.30 -6.92
N GLN A 383 1.63 28.20 -6.79
CA GLN A 383 0.59 27.90 -7.76
C GLN A 383 -0.41 29.05 -7.72
N VAL A 384 -0.61 29.71 -8.86
CA VAL A 384 -1.58 30.79 -8.98
C VAL A 384 -2.97 30.18 -8.76
N VAL A 385 -3.48 30.30 -7.54
CA VAL A 385 -4.87 29.97 -7.24
C VAL A 385 -5.74 31.03 -7.92
N ASP A 386 -6.75 30.60 -8.68
CA ASP A 386 -7.62 31.48 -9.47
C ASP A 386 -8.03 32.72 -8.66
N ALA A 387 -7.71 33.89 -9.23
CA ALA A 387 -7.77 35.20 -8.58
C ALA A 387 -9.17 35.63 -8.13
N GLU A 388 -10.21 34.85 -8.40
CA GLU A 388 -11.60 35.15 -8.06
C GLU A 388 -12.06 34.56 -6.72
N SER A 389 -11.22 33.85 -5.96
CA SER A 389 -11.70 33.03 -4.82
C SER A 389 -10.95 33.15 -3.48
N ILE A 390 -10.19 34.22 -3.20
CA ILE A 390 -9.51 34.34 -1.89
C ILE A 390 -9.58 35.76 -1.31
N ASP A 391 -10.29 35.90 -0.19
CA ASP A 391 -10.02 36.91 0.85
C ASP A 391 -8.57 36.72 1.30
N VAL A 392 -7.67 37.62 0.91
CA VAL A 392 -6.23 37.54 1.16
C VAL A 392 -5.98 37.44 2.67
N PRO A 393 -5.63 36.26 3.22
CA PRO A 393 -5.01 36.21 4.53
C PRO A 393 -3.60 36.75 4.31
N GLU A 394 -3.14 37.73 5.08
CA GLU A 394 -1.75 38.19 5.00
C GLU A 394 -0.81 36.97 5.08
N PRO A 395 -0.08 36.62 4.00
CA PRO A 395 0.84 35.52 4.08
C PRO A 395 2.06 36.03 4.83
N SER A 396 2.22 35.59 6.08
CA SER A 396 3.42 35.80 6.88
C SER A 396 4.57 34.97 6.32
N PHE A 397 5.08 35.37 5.15
CA PHE A 397 6.41 34.97 4.68
C PHE A 397 7.45 35.76 5.48
N SER A 398 7.70 35.34 6.72
CA SER A 398 8.91 35.74 7.43
C SER A 398 10.07 34.95 6.85
N LEU A 399 10.94 35.64 6.10
CA LEU A 399 12.22 35.13 5.56
C LEU A 399 13.18 34.62 6.66
N ASP A 400 12.85 34.85 7.93
CA ASP A 400 13.64 34.48 9.12
C ASP A 400 12.92 33.49 10.07
N SER A 401 11.79 32.91 9.69
CA SER A 401 11.23 31.80 10.47
C SER A 401 12.11 30.56 10.28
N PRO A 402 12.62 29.90 11.34
CA PRO A 402 13.28 28.61 11.18
C PRO A 402 12.30 27.70 10.45
N SER A 403 12.71 27.17 9.29
CA SER A 403 11.86 26.29 8.51
C SER A 403 11.33 25.19 9.43
N SER A 404 10.02 24.98 9.46
CA SER A 404 9.39 23.88 10.20
C SER A 404 9.88 22.50 9.73
N GLU A 405 10.61 22.46 8.62
CA GLU A 405 11.23 21.28 8.07
C GLU A 405 12.63 21.03 8.63
N PRO A 406 12.92 19.77 8.96
CA PRO A 406 14.27 19.36 9.37
C PRO A 406 15.24 19.58 8.21
N LYS A 407 16.46 19.99 8.56
CA LYS A 407 17.57 20.09 7.61
C LYS A 407 18.02 18.71 7.11
N TYR A 408 17.97 17.71 7.98
CA TYR A 408 18.21 16.30 7.62
C TYR A 408 17.17 15.40 8.25
N THR A 409 16.79 14.34 7.54
CA THR A 409 15.95 13.26 8.06
C THR A 409 16.73 11.96 8.01
N PHE A 410 16.69 11.21 9.11
CA PHE A 410 17.40 9.94 9.23
C PHE A 410 16.47 8.84 9.73
N ARG A 411 16.48 7.70 9.06
CA ARG A 411 15.85 6.48 9.60
C ARG A 411 16.73 5.89 10.70
N VAL A 412 16.09 5.53 11.81
CA VAL A 412 16.74 4.81 12.91
C VAL A 412 16.77 3.33 12.60
N VAL A 413 17.96 2.72 12.65
CA VAL A 413 18.18 1.29 12.43
C VAL A 413 18.47 0.56 13.75
N GLY A 414 18.29 -0.76 13.76
CA GLY A 414 18.42 -1.57 14.99
C GLY A 414 17.33 -1.29 16.03
N ASP A 415 16.20 -0.76 15.57
CA ASP A 415 14.97 -0.45 16.29
C ASP A 415 14.23 -1.68 16.82
N HIS A 416 14.47 -2.85 16.24
CA HIS A 416 13.90 -4.14 16.65
C HIS A 416 14.72 -4.89 17.72
N VAL A 417 15.91 -4.39 18.08
CA VAL A 417 16.80 -5.08 19.02
C VAL A 417 16.35 -4.83 20.47
N GLY A 418 16.08 -5.89 21.23
CA GLY A 418 15.72 -5.80 22.65
C GLY A 418 14.36 -5.11 22.85
N THR A 419 14.30 -4.11 23.74
CA THR A 419 13.06 -3.39 24.08
C THR A 419 12.85 -2.08 23.30
N ARG A 420 13.68 -1.83 22.28
CA ARG A 420 13.71 -0.56 21.52
C ARG A 420 12.39 -0.28 20.80
N SER A 421 11.81 -1.28 20.16
CA SER A 421 10.53 -1.16 19.45
C SER A 421 9.38 -0.73 20.36
N HIS A 422 9.35 -1.23 21.60
CA HIS A 422 8.39 -0.81 22.61
C HIS A 422 8.58 0.65 23.03
N PHE A 423 9.82 1.16 23.10
CA PHE A 423 10.07 2.57 23.38
C PHE A 423 9.65 3.47 22.20
N ILE A 424 9.93 3.04 20.97
CA ILE A 424 9.54 3.78 19.75
C ILE A 424 8.01 3.93 19.65
N GLN A 425 7.25 2.88 19.98
CA GLN A 425 5.77 2.92 19.98
C GLN A 425 5.16 3.93 20.96
N GLN A 426 5.94 4.42 21.94
CA GLN A 426 5.49 5.41 22.92
C GLN A 426 5.74 6.85 22.47
N LEU A 427 6.51 7.05 21.39
CA LEU A 427 6.86 8.38 20.90
C LEU A 427 5.76 8.94 19.98
N GLN A 428 5.69 10.26 19.92
CA GLN A 428 4.85 11.03 19.01
C GLN A 428 5.71 11.91 18.10
N VAL A 429 5.17 12.27 16.93
CA VAL A 429 5.81 13.25 16.04
C VAL A 429 5.99 14.57 16.79
N GLY A 430 7.21 15.11 16.76
CA GLY A 430 7.63 16.30 17.51
C GLY A 430 8.34 16.00 18.83
N ASP A 431 8.32 14.76 19.34
CA ASP A 431 9.02 14.41 20.57
C ASP A 431 10.54 14.61 20.42
N PRO A 432 11.24 15.20 21.41
CA PRO A 432 12.67 15.41 21.31
C PRO A 432 13.44 14.09 21.39
N VAL A 433 14.46 13.96 20.55
CA VAL A 433 15.42 12.84 20.56
C VAL A 433 16.84 13.36 20.65
N LEU A 434 17.75 12.54 21.16
CA LEU A 434 19.16 12.84 21.33
C LEU A 434 19.98 11.99 20.37
N LEU A 435 20.89 12.63 19.61
CA LEU A 435 21.88 11.97 18.79
C LEU A 435 23.23 12.01 19.51
N ILE A 436 23.74 10.84 19.92
CA ILE A 436 24.95 10.73 20.74
C ILE A 436 26.00 9.91 19.98
N ARG A 437 27.19 10.49 19.77
CA ARG A 437 28.33 9.77 19.21
C ARG A 437 28.89 8.76 20.20
N GLU A 438 29.22 7.57 19.73
CA GLU A 438 29.86 6.49 20.49
C GLU A 438 31.21 6.12 19.86
N PRO A 439 32.26 6.95 20.01
CA PRO A 439 33.56 6.70 19.37
C PRO A 439 34.26 5.42 19.84
N ASP A 440 33.91 4.94 21.04
CA ASP A 440 34.44 3.72 21.64
C ASP A 440 33.59 2.48 21.31
N ASN A 441 32.63 2.59 20.39
CA ASN A 441 31.80 1.45 19.98
C ASN A 441 32.66 0.39 19.27
N PRO A 442 32.62 -0.89 19.69
CA PRO A 442 33.55 -1.92 19.20
C PRO A 442 33.28 -2.34 17.74
N PHE A 443 32.14 -1.98 17.17
CA PHE A 443 31.75 -2.36 15.82
C PHE A 443 31.88 -1.22 14.81
N ASP A 444 31.74 0.04 15.25
CA ASP A 444 31.77 1.22 14.39
C ASP A 444 32.20 2.47 15.19
N ALA A 445 33.41 2.99 14.95
CA ALA A 445 33.93 4.18 15.63
C ALA A 445 33.17 5.47 15.26
N CYS A 446 32.35 5.44 14.21
CA CYS A 446 31.48 6.53 13.80
C CYS A 446 30.04 6.38 14.31
N ALA A 447 29.74 5.36 15.14
CA ALA A 447 28.39 5.09 15.59
C ALA A 447 27.71 6.31 16.22
N VAL A 448 26.47 6.60 15.79
CA VAL A 448 25.59 7.61 16.39
C VAL A 448 24.36 6.91 16.92
N ALA A 449 24.27 6.80 18.23
CA ALA A 449 23.12 6.23 18.92
C ALA A 449 22.00 7.26 19.07
N VAL A 450 20.76 6.80 18.91
CA VAL A 450 19.55 7.61 19.05
C VAL A 450 18.88 7.28 20.36
N TYR A 451 18.62 8.29 21.18
CA TYR A 451 17.95 8.16 22.48
C TYR A 451 16.72 9.05 22.54
N ASP A 452 15.73 8.67 23.35
CA ASP A 452 14.64 9.59 23.71
C ASP A 452 15.04 10.58 24.82
N ALA A 453 14.11 11.45 25.20
CA ALA A 453 14.27 12.40 26.30
C ALA A 453 14.58 11.74 27.65
N GLN A 454 14.16 10.49 27.86
CA GLN A 454 14.41 9.70 29.06
C GLN A 454 15.72 8.90 28.99
N ARG A 455 16.55 9.12 27.96
CA ARG A 455 17.81 8.39 27.69
C ARG A 455 17.63 6.89 27.51
N ARG A 456 16.48 6.45 27.01
CA ARG A 456 16.28 5.08 26.54
C ARG A 456 16.75 5.02 25.10
N GLN A 457 17.62 4.04 24.78
CA GLN A 457 18.13 3.88 23.43
C GLN A 457 17.00 3.42 22.51
N LEU A 458 16.85 4.07 21.37
CA LEU A 458 15.86 3.78 20.33
C LEU A 458 16.50 3.00 19.16
N GLY A 459 17.79 3.22 18.92
CA GLY A 459 18.55 2.54 17.88
C GLY A 459 19.82 3.31 17.54
N TYR A 460 20.25 3.21 16.28
CA TYR A 460 21.40 3.92 15.73
C TYR A 460 21.03 4.60 14.41
N LEU A 461 21.79 5.60 14.00
CA LEU A 461 21.81 6.00 12.60
C LEU A 461 22.46 4.89 11.76
N LYS A 462 22.08 4.80 10.49
CA LYS A 462 22.75 3.90 9.53
C LYS A 462 24.25 4.24 9.48
N ARG A 463 25.12 3.24 9.30
CA ARG A 463 26.58 3.39 9.42
C ARG A 463 27.13 4.49 8.51
N GLU A 464 26.71 4.49 7.26
CA GLU A 464 27.18 5.42 6.23
C GLU A 464 26.72 6.86 6.56
N VAL A 465 25.49 6.99 7.08
CA VAL A 465 24.96 8.27 7.58
C VAL A 465 25.75 8.75 8.79
N ALA A 466 26.05 7.85 9.72
CA ALA A 466 26.80 8.15 10.93
C ALA A 466 28.22 8.64 10.58
N GLU A 467 28.88 8.03 9.60
CA GLU A 467 30.23 8.39 9.14
C GLU A 467 30.35 9.88 8.81
N TRP A 468 29.54 10.42 7.89
CA TRP A 468 29.61 11.84 7.55
C TRP A 468 28.97 12.74 8.62
N PHE A 469 27.86 12.31 9.23
CA PHE A 469 27.10 13.15 10.16
C PHE A 469 27.86 13.40 11.47
N THR A 470 28.76 12.50 11.87
CA THR A 470 29.63 12.68 13.05
C THR A 470 30.50 13.94 12.96
N HIS A 471 30.89 14.36 11.75
CA HIS A 471 31.65 15.59 11.54
C HIS A 471 30.79 16.82 11.82
N ILE A 472 29.51 16.80 11.44
CA ILE A 472 28.57 17.89 11.73
C ILE A 472 28.29 17.97 13.23
N LEU A 473 27.98 16.83 13.86
CA LEU A 473 27.77 16.73 15.31
C LEU A 473 28.96 17.25 16.13
N SER A 474 30.18 17.13 15.60
CA SER A 474 31.39 17.65 16.28
C SER A 474 31.58 19.16 16.16
N ARG A 475 30.99 19.78 15.14
CA ARG A 475 31.19 21.20 14.80
C ARG A 475 30.03 22.08 15.26
N GLN A 476 28.83 21.53 15.36
CA GLN A 476 27.60 22.28 15.57
C GLN A 476 26.70 21.60 16.61
N GLN A 477 26.03 22.41 17.42
CA GLN A 477 24.97 21.93 18.29
C GLN A 477 23.71 21.73 17.44
N VAL A 478 23.27 20.47 17.34
CA VAL A 478 22.05 20.13 16.61
C VAL A 478 20.90 19.89 17.58
N THR A 479 19.70 20.24 17.15
CA THR A 479 18.44 19.84 17.79
C THR A 479 17.79 18.75 16.96
N SER A 480 17.18 17.76 17.60
CA SER A 480 16.57 16.64 16.90
C SER A 480 15.26 16.22 17.54
N MET A 481 14.31 15.84 16.71
CA MET A 481 12.97 15.40 17.13
C MET A 481 12.46 14.27 16.24
N VAL A 482 11.46 13.54 16.72
CA VAL A 482 10.73 12.56 15.93
C VAL A 482 10.03 13.27 14.79
N HIS A 483 10.42 12.97 13.56
CA HIS A 483 9.87 13.63 12.38
C HIS A 483 8.70 12.83 11.79
N ALA A 484 8.85 11.52 11.68
CA ALA A 484 7.86 10.63 11.10
C ALA A 484 8.05 9.18 11.55
N PHE A 485 7.08 8.34 11.21
CA PHE A 485 7.17 6.89 11.30
C PHE A 485 6.96 6.30 9.90
N THR A 486 7.73 5.27 9.55
CA THR A 486 7.51 4.52 8.30
C THR A 486 6.22 3.69 8.39
N ALA A 487 5.74 3.17 7.25
CA ALA A 487 4.58 2.28 7.24
C ALA A 487 4.79 0.99 8.09
N ALA A 488 6.04 0.56 8.25
CA ALA A 488 6.43 -0.56 9.11
C ALA A 488 6.56 -0.18 10.60
N GLY A 489 6.40 1.11 10.94
CA GLY A 489 6.54 1.62 12.31
C GLY A 489 7.97 1.97 12.72
N SER A 490 8.92 1.98 11.79
CA SER A 490 10.30 2.43 12.08
C SER A 490 10.34 3.94 12.29
N LEU A 491 11.23 4.38 13.20
CA LEU A 491 11.39 5.78 13.56
C LEU A 491 12.21 6.56 12.52
N VAL A 492 11.72 7.74 12.13
CA VAL A 492 12.46 8.75 11.35
C VAL A 492 12.69 9.99 12.22
N VAL A 493 13.96 10.37 12.37
CA VAL A 493 14.40 11.53 13.16
C VAL A 493 14.69 12.70 12.22
N GLY A 494 14.17 13.88 12.56
CA GLY A 494 14.50 15.14 11.92
C GLY A 494 15.57 15.88 12.73
N VAL A 495 16.55 16.45 12.04
CA VAL A 495 17.63 17.26 12.61
C VAL A 495 17.46 18.71 12.17
N TYR A 496 17.52 19.62 13.13
CA TYR A 496 17.26 21.05 13.00
C TYR A 496 18.43 21.81 13.62
N TYR A 497 18.95 22.83 12.95
CA TYR A 497 19.97 23.73 13.49
C TYR A 497 20.10 25.02 12.70
#